data_AF-A0A2D8JLZ3-F1
#
_entry.id   AF-A0A2D8JLZ3-F1
#
_cell.length_a   1.000
_cell.length_b   1.000
_cell.length_c   1.000
_cell.angle_alpha   90.00
_cell.angle_beta   90.00
_cell.angle_gamma   90.00
#
_symmetry.space_group_name_H-M   'P 1'
#
loop_
_entity.id
_entity.type
_entity.pdbx_description
1 polymer ?
#
loop_
_entity_poly.entity_id
_entity_poly.type
_entity_poly.pdbx_seq_one_letter_code
_entity_poly.pdbx_strand_id
1 'polypeptide(L)'
;MKNISIFYILIISILSINFIDAQTIKDDAYKNLYLKEDFNMPGDYFPIVTTNENYFIIDDGDYLMSRNNNESEYAVIANSSLINNFILKTSVRIGPSKNKNASIGVIMKAQQDGKGAIIFELNKKGEYRLKKLINNDYTNISNSENNGWIKNNEIKTEDQVNKIEIRCENNLYEILINNFYVNSFEIQNFKEGYTGIIISPATKARLDYFYLNKKGEKNNLELFKNQNHKKNKKIDQNIEKKYEEIQTENNTQKQEIVKLKKQIKNYNIEIENIRKNEIENNKIEILEQENSNLKNKLQIVENKNIKQNNKLKEQDSILNKLQIENQKLQDDINNENQLTELFNKQLSEIKKEKKELKNKEVKLRNTIQEKKKIITEKENENKSLKQKIINENEIAELLNKQLSKIKKENENLNLNNSKLNNTIKKQKQKIDIKENENQELQKNINLEKNLSKSLNQKIKKIKNELTAKQEQNLKLNKKLKEVNKKEKELIENLENKILISNTKIDSLIKINIELQQLFLIKDFESKNIDKSKLIKKTAVTPIEEKNQKKHVGYSVQIGVYINLQSKEKFSNLDEVWHEESEYGSFIYLSGRYDSIKDASEHKSKLVQLGYTNAFVVSIME
;
A
#
# COMPACT_ATOMS: atom_id res chain seq x y z
N MET A 1 -81.21 10.49 -79.76
CA MET A 1 -80.05 11.33 -79.40
C MET A 1 -79.94 12.52 -80.38
N LYS A 2 -80.76 13.58 -80.24
CA LYS A 2 -80.61 14.83 -81.02
C LYS A 2 -80.77 16.10 -80.18
N ASN A 3 -81.69 16.12 -79.23
CA ASN A 3 -82.03 17.34 -78.47
C ASN A 3 -80.94 17.80 -77.48
N ILE A 4 -80.06 16.90 -77.02
CA ILE A 4 -79.00 17.21 -76.05
C ILE A 4 -77.92 18.13 -76.66
N SER A 5 -77.56 17.93 -77.93
CA SER A 5 -76.51 18.71 -78.59
C SER A 5 -76.90 20.19 -78.77
N ILE A 6 -78.18 20.46 -79.09
CA ILE A 6 -78.70 21.83 -79.22
C ILE A 6 -78.65 22.57 -77.86
N PHE A 7 -78.93 21.88 -76.75
CA PHE A 7 -78.88 22.48 -75.42
C PHE A 7 -77.46 22.90 -75.01
N TYR A 8 -76.45 22.07 -75.32
CA TYR A 8 -75.04 22.42 -75.11
C TYR A 8 -74.58 23.60 -75.99
N ILE A 9 -74.98 23.62 -77.28
CA ILE A 9 -74.66 24.73 -78.18
C ILE A 9 -75.29 26.04 -77.67
N LEU A 10 -76.53 25.99 -77.17
CA LEU A 10 -77.20 27.16 -76.62
C LEU A 10 -76.48 27.69 -75.36
N ILE A 11 -76.10 26.81 -74.43
CA ILE A 11 -75.32 27.18 -73.23
C ILE A 11 -73.97 27.82 -73.61
N ILE A 12 -73.26 27.26 -74.59
CA ILE A 12 -71.99 27.82 -75.07
C ILE A 12 -72.21 29.20 -75.70
N SER A 13 -73.30 29.40 -76.47
CA SER A 13 -73.62 30.71 -77.07
C SER A 13 -73.97 31.79 -76.03
N ILE A 14 -74.58 31.41 -74.91
CA ILE A 14 -74.92 32.33 -73.80
C ILE A 14 -73.68 32.68 -72.98
N LEU A 15 -72.73 31.76 -72.83
CA LEU A 15 -71.44 32.01 -72.15
C LEU A 15 -70.50 32.93 -72.97
N SER A 16 -70.66 33.03 -74.28
CA SER A 16 -69.78 33.83 -75.16
C SER A 16 -70.15 35.33 -75.30
N ILE A 17 -71.23 35.80 -74.65
CA ILE A 17 -71.62 37.22 -74.70
C ILE A 17 -71.03 38.01 -73.52
N ASN A 18 -70.64 37.34 -72.43
CA ASN A 18 -69.97 37.96 -71.28
C ASN A 18 -68.46 38.14 -71.52
N PHE A 19 -68.10 38.90 -72.56
CA PHE A 19 -66.86 39.67 -72.54
C PHE A 19 -67.01 40.78 -71.49
N ILE A 20 -66.79 40.43 -70.23
CA ILE A 20 -66.66 41.38 -69.14
C ILE A 20 -65.37 42.16 -69.42
N ASP A 21 -65.51 43.45 -69.77
CA ASP A 21 -64.43 44.43 -69.67
C ASP A 21 -63.93 44.40 -68.21
N ALA A 22 -62.87 43.64 -67.92
CA ALA A 22 -62.29 43.54 -66.57
C ALA A 22 -61.69 44.88 -66.08
N GLN A 23 -61.60 45.86 -66.99
CA GLN A 23 -61.22 47.25 -66.73
C GLN A 23 -62.50 48.10 -66.68
N THR A 24 -62.91 48.51 -65.48
CA THR A 24 -64.02 49.44 -65.26
C THR A 24 -63.63 50.89 -65.56
N ILE A 25 -62.35 51.26 -65.42
CA ILE A 25 -61.85 52.62 -65.63
C ILE A 25 -61.31 52.76 -67.05
N LYS A 26 -62.04 53.48 -67.92
CA LYS A 26 -61.64 53.75 -69.31
C LYS A 26 -60.70 54.96 -69.39
N ASP A 27 -59.61 54.82 -70.15
CA ASP A 27 -58.58 55.87 -70.28
C ASP A 27 -58.99 57.03 -71.22
N ASP A 28 -60.03 56.83 -72.03
CA ASP A 28 -60.68 57.83 -72.88
C ASP A 28 -61.02 59.17 -72.18
N ALA A 29 -61.29 59.16 -70.88
CA ALA A 29 -61.59 60.39 -70.12
C ALA A 29 -60.32 61.14 -69.69
N TYR A 30 -59.18 60.46 -69.60
CA TYR A 30 -57.92 60.94 -69.00
C TYR A 30 -56.97 61.52 -70.05
N LYS A 31 -57.47 62.43 -70.88
CA LYS A 31 -56.73 63.03 -72.00
C LYS A 31 -55.96 64.31 -71.64
N ASN A 32 -56.12 64.82 -70.41
CA ASN A 32 -55.37 65.96 -69.90
C ASN A 32 -54.08 65.46 -69.19
N LEU A 33 -52.93 65.71 -69.82
CA LEU A 33 -51.60 65.40 -69.28
C LEU A 33 -51.28 66.39 -68.16
N TYR A 34 -51.09 65.89 -66.93
CA TYR A 34 -50.92 66.72 -65.73
C TYR A 34 -49.46 66.79 -65.26
N LEU A 35 -48.73 65.68 -65.33
CA LEU A 35 -47.29 65.61 -65.14
C LEU A 35 -46.72 64.73 -66.26
N LYS A 36 -45.66 65.23 -66.93
CA LYS A 36 -44.91 64.46 -67.91
C LYS A 36 -43.44 64.51 -67.55
N GLU A 37 -42.87 63.37 -67.21
CA GLU A 37 -41.43 63.20 -67.04
C GLU A 37 -40.94 62.11 -67.99
N ASP A 38 -39.97 62.48 -68.83
CA ASP A 38 -39.35 61.61 -69.84
C ASP A 38 -37.89 61.26 -69.48
N PHE A 39 -37.36 61.80 -68.37
CA PHE A 39 -35.99 61.60 -67.87
C PHE A 39 -34.84 61.83 -68.86
N ASN A 40 -35.09 62.47 -70.01
CA ASN A 40 -34.07 62.85 -70.99
C ASN A 40 -33.11 63.95 -70.47
N MET A 41 -33.55 64.75 -69.50
CA MET A 41 -32.76 65.81 -68.86
C MET A 41 -33.29 66.09 -67.44
N PRO A 42 -32.50 66.68 -66.52
CA PRO A 42 -32.98 67.06 -65.19
C PRO A 42 -34.18 67.98 -65.24
N GLY A 43 -35.31 67.52 -64.70
CA GLY A 43 -36.57 68.27 -64.57
C GLY A 43 -36.96 68.52 -63.11
N ASP A 44 -37.96 69.38 -62.90
CA ASP A 44 -38.42 69.77 -61.56
C ASP A 44 -39.17 68.67 -60.80
N TYR A 45 -39.61 67.60 -61.48
CA TYR A 45 -40.50 66.58 -60.91
C TYR A 45 -39.81 65.58 -59.99
N PHE A 46 -38.60 65.12 -60.35
CA PHE A 46 -37.86 64.10 -59.58
C PHE A 46 -36.45 64.62 -59.21
N PRO A 47 -36.09 64.65 -57.92
CA PRO A 47 -34.81 65.19 -57.48
C PRO A 47 -33.63 64.31 -57.87
N ILE A 48 -32.50 64.94 -58.20
CA ILE A 48 -31.19 64.28 -58.24
C ILE A 48 -30.68 64.12 -56.80
N VAL A 49 -30.26 62.92 -56.41
CA VAL A 49 -29.85 62.59 -55.03
C VAL A 49 -28.52 61.85 -55.06
N THR A 50 -27.46 62.44 -54.51
CA THR A 50 -26.12 61.83 -54.49
C THR A 50 -25.53 61.83 -53.08
N THR A 51 -25.97 60.86 -52.27
CA THR A 51 -25.46 60.60 -50.91
C THR A 51 -24.84 59.20 -50.84
N ASN A 52 -24.16 58.89 -49.72
CA ASN A 52 -23.66 57.53 -49.47
C ASN A 52 -24.79 56.49 -49.50
N GLU A 53 -25.98 56.90 -49.05
CA GLU A 53 -27.22 56.13 -48.87
C GLU A 53 -28.00 55.92 -50.18
N ASN A 54 -28.08 56.97 -51.01
CA ASN A 54 -28.91 57.04 -52.21
C ASN A 54 -28.12 57.68 -53.36
N TYR A 55 -28.06 56.99 -54.50
CA TYR A 55 -27.51 57.52 -55.74
C TYR A 55 -28.59 57.45 -56.82
N PHE A 56 -29.37 58.52 -56.95
CA PHE A 56 -30.44 58.69 -57.92
C PHE A 56 -30.05 59.80 -58.90
N ILE A 57 -29.91 59.47 -60.17
CA ILE A 57 -29.48 60.38 -61.24
C ILE A 57 -30.27 60.10 -62.52
N ILE A 58 -30.19 61.01 -63.49
CA ILE A 58 -30.54 60.70 -64.87
C ILE A 58 -29.32 60.11 -65.57
N ASP A 59 -29.48 58.95 -66.21
CA ASP A 59 -28.41 58.22 -66.91
C ASP A 59 -28.99 57.43 -68.10
N ASP A 60 -28.56 57.79 -69.31
CA ASP A 60 -28.99 57.17 -70.58
C ASP A 60 -30.51 57.23 -70.85
N GLY A 61 -31.14 58.33 -70.45
CA GLY A 61 -32.59 58.55 -70.60
C GLY A 61 -33.46 57.92 -69.51
N ASP A 62 -32.91 57.07 -68.63
CA ASP A 62 -33.62 56.59 -67.44
C ASP A 62 -33.32 57.48 -66.21
N TYR A 63 -34.28 57.55 -65.26
CA TYR A 63 -33.97 57.83 -63.86
C TYR A 63 -33.37 56.57 -63.22
N LEU A 64 -32.04 56.52 -63.14
CA LEU A 64 -31.30 55.47 -62.46
C LEU A 64 -31.39 55.69 -60.94
N MET A 65 -31.90 54.69 -60.22
CA MET A 65 -31.98 54.69 -58.77
C MET A 65 -31.11 53.58 -58.16
N SER A 66 -30.18 53.92 -57.26
CA SER A 66 -29.40 52.96 -56.45
C SER A 66 -29.55 53.26 -54.96
N ARG A 67 -30.28 52.39 -54.23
CA ARG A 67 -30.41 52.39 -52.77
C ARG A 67 -29.27 51.56 -52.18
N ASN A 68 -28.33 52.21 -51.51
CA ASN A 68 -27.10 51.57 -51.00
C ASN A 68 -27.21 51.09 -49.54
N ASN A 69 -28.14 51.64 -48.76
CA ASN A 69 -28.48 51.15 -47.42
C ASN A 69 -29.15 49.76 -47.52
N ASN A 70 -28.85 48.87 -46.56
CA ASN A 70 -29.30 47.46 -46.57
C ASN A 70 -30.54 47.18 -45.71
N GLU A 71 -31.04 48.17 -44.97
CA GLU A 71 -32.03 48.03 -43.90
C GLU A 71 -33.35 48.75 -44.22
N SER A 72 -33.29 49.97 -44.76
CA SER A 72 -34.46 50.81 -45.02
C SER A 72 -34.71 51.09 -46.50
N GLU A 73 -35.99 51.01 -46.89
CA GLU A 73 -36.50 51.51 -48.17
C GLU A 73 -36.46 53.05 -48.22
N TYR A 74 -36.59 53.62 -49.42
CA TYR A 74 -36.59 55.07 -49.61
C TYR A 74 -37.64 55.51 -50.63
N ALA A 75 -38.36 56.58 -50.30
CA ALA A 75 -39.43 57.16 -51.11
C ALA A 75 -38.97 58.45 -51.80
N VAL A 76 -39.32 58.59 -53.07
CA VAL A 76 -39.17 59.82 -53.87
C VAL A 76 -40.57 60.24 -54.30
N ILE A 77 -41.08 61.31 -53.70
CA ILE A 77 -42.36 61.92 -54.10
C ILE A 77 -42.11 62.83 -55.29
N ALA A 78 -42.93 62.72 -56.34
CA ALA A 78 -42.86 63.60 -57.50
C ALA A 78 -43.42 64.98 -57.13
N ASN A 79 -42.68 66.04 -57.41
CA ASN A 79 -43.15 67.41 -57.18
C ASN A 79 -44.40 67.72 -58.03
N SER A 80 -45.25 68.63 -57.55
CA SER A 80 -46.47 69.08 -58.26
C SER A 80 -47.47 67.96 -58.65
N SER A 81 -47.41 66.79 -57.99
CA SER A 81 -48.16 65.58 -58.38
C SER A 81 -49.44 65.30 -57.57
N LEU A 82 -49.98 66.30 -56.86
CA LEU A 82 -51.17 66.17 -56.01
C LEU A 82 -52.41 65.84 -56.85
N ILE A 83 -53.03 64.68 -56.63
CA ILE A 83 -54.15 64.22 -57.45
C ILE A 83 -55.14 63.30 -56.70
N ASN A 84 -56.41 63.33 -57.14
CA ASN A 84 -57.47 62.42 -56.70
C ASN A 84 -57.67 61.26 -57.70
N ASN A 85 -58.28 61.56 -58.85
CA ASN A 85 -58.55 60.58 -59.91
C ASN A 85 -57.51 60.73 -61.02
N PHE A 86 -56.81 59.65 -61.36
CA PHE A 86 -55.66 59.67 -62.28
C PHE A 86 -55.56 58.42 -63.15
N ILE A 87 -54.77 58.52 -64.22
CA ILE A 87 -54.07 57.36 -64.80
C ILE A 87 -52.58 57.67 -64.76
N LEU A 88 -51.83 56.82 -64.07
CA LEU A 88 -50.38 56.90 -63.92
C LEU A 88 -49.77 55.82 -64.80
N LYS A 89 -48.86 56.19 -65.69
CA LYS A 89 -48.11 55.24 -66.55
C LYS A 89 -46.62 55.44 -66.31
N THR A 90 -45.91 54.35 -66.02
CA THR A 90 -44.44 54.34 -65.85
C THR A 90 -43.86 53.03 -66.39
N SER A 91 -42.55 52.95 -66.50
CA SER A 91 -41.81 51.83 -67.06
C SER A 91 -40.58 51.61 -66.21
N VAL A 92 -40.48 50.45 -65.54
CA VAL A 92 -39.47 50.18 -64.52
C VAL A 92 -38.64 48.95 -64.85
N ARG A 93 -37.35 48.95 -64.48
CA ARG A 93 -36.44 47.81 -64.58
C ARG A 93 -35.77 47.60 -63.23
N ILE A 94 -35.80 46.37 -62.69
CA ILE A 94 -35.21 46.06 -61.37
C ILE A 94 -33.89 45.34 -61.55
N GLY A 95 -32.81 45.89 -60.99
CA GLY A 95 -31.50 45.27 -60.92
C GLY A 95 -30.47 45.76 -61.94
N PRO A 96 -29.34 45.05 -62.05
CA PRO A 96 -28.93 43.92 -61.21
C PRO A 96 -28.73 44.34 -59.73
N SER A 97 -29.36 43.61 -58.81
CA SER A 97 -29.48 43.96 -57.38
C SER A 97 -28.99 42.82 -56.47
N LYS A 98 -28.17 43.16 -55.46
CA LYS A 98 -27.71 42.19 -54.45
C LYS A 98 -28.85 41.67 -53.57
N ASN A 99 -29.84 42.50 -53.26
CA ASN A 99 -31.03 42.08 -52.52
C ASN A 99 -31.82 41.01 -53.30
N LYS A 100 -32.02 39.82 -52.70
CA LYS A 100 -32.82 38.72 -53.28
C LYS A 100 -34.32 39.03 -53.38
N ASN A 101 -34.80 39.99 -52.59
CA ASN A 101 -36.17 40.48 -52.56
C ASN A 101 -36.27 41.93 -53.10
N ALA A 102 -35.30 42.36 -53.92
CA ALA A 102 -35.26 43.72 -54.46
C ALA A 102 -36.59 44.12 -55.13
N SER A 103 -37.19 45.21 -54.67
CA SER A 103 -38.41 45.77 -55.22
C SER A 103 -38.32 47.27 -55.51
N ILE A 104 -39.10 47.69 -56.50
CA ILE A 104 -39.46 49.08 -56.79
C ILE A 104 -40.99 49.18 -56.83
N GLY A 105 -41.56 50.32 -56.46
CA GLY A 105 -42.99 50.53 -56.52
C GLY A 105 -43.42 51.96 -56.83
N VAL A 106 -44.69 52.09 -57.19
CA VAL A 106 -45.38 53.37 -57.37
C VAL A 106 -46.10 53.74 -56.07
N ILE A 107 -45.83 54.95 -55.59
CA ILE A 107 -46.53 55.58 -54.48
C ILE A 107 -47.73 56.36 -55.04
N MET A 108 -48.87 56.21 -54.38
CA MET A 108 -50.16 56.81 -54.72
C MET A 108 -50.80 57.46 -53.49
N LYS A 109 -51.43 58.61 -53.68
CA LYS A 109 -52.12 59.39 -52.63
C LYS A 109 -51.29 59.53 -51.34
N ALA A 110 -49.99 59.80 -51.49
CA ALA A 110 -49.13 60.14 -50.35
C ALA A 110 -49.61 61.44 -49.69
N GLN A 111 -49.71 61.42 -48.36
CA GLN A 111 -50.14 62.55 -47.55
C GLN A 111 -48.96 63.46 -47.22
N GLN A 112 -49.23 64.76 -47.09
CA GLN A 112 -48.20 65.79 -46.96
C GLN A 112 -47.36 65.67 -45.67
N ASP A 113 -47.88 65.01 -44.63
CA ASP A 113 -47.18 64.74 -43.37
C ASP A 113 -46.27 63.49 -43.41
N GLY A 114 -46.27 62.76 -44.53
CA GLY A 114 -45.52 61.52 -44.72
C GLY A 114 -46.13 60.29 -44.03
N LYS A 115 -47.26 60.40 -43.33
CA LYS A 115 -47.82 59.33 -42.50
C LYS A 115 -48.91 58.50 -43.18
N GLY A 116 -49.31 58.86 -44.39
CA GLY A 116 -50.31 58.17 -45.19
C GLY A 116 -49.85 57.95 -46.63
N ALA A 117 -50.02 56.76 -47.17
CA ALA A 117 -49.80 56.44 -48.59
C ALA A 117 -50.44 55.11 -48.97
N ILE A 118 -50.69 54.90 -50.27
CA ILE A 118 -50.96 53.59 -50.87
C ILE A 118 -49.79 53.30 -51.82
N ILE A 119 -49.25 52.09 -51.80
CA ILE A 119 -48.01 51.76 -52.51
C ILE A 119 -48.17 50.41 -53.20
N PHE A 120 -47.92 50.39 -54.51
CA PHE A 120 -47.88 49.19 -55.33
C PHE A 120 -46.45 48.86 -55.73
N GLU A 121 -45.95 47.67 -55.40
CA GLU A 121 -44.56 47.28 -55.61
C GLU A 121 -44.45 46.03 -56.50
N LEU A 122 -43.42 45.98 -57.35
CA LEU A 122 -42.95 44.79 -58.05
C LEU A 122 -41.60 44.36 -57.47
N ASN A 123 -41.37 43.06 -57.32
CA ASN A 123 -40.04 42.53 -56.97
C ASN A 123 -39.43 41.70 -58.10
N LYS A 124 -38.10 41.50 -58.02
CA LYS A 124 -37.33 40.83 -59.08
C LYS A 124 -37.61 39.34 -59.31
N LYS A 125 -38.52 38.72 -58.55
CA LYS A 125 -38.95 37.31 -58.71
C LYS A 125 -40.21 37.13 -59.57
N GLY A 126 -40.82 38.21 -60.05
CA GLY A 126 -42.13 38.15 -60.71
C GLY A 126 -43.31 38.16 -59.72
N GLU A 127 -43.17 38.89 -58.60
CA GLU A 127 -44.21 39.05 -57.59
C GLU A 127 -44.58 40.53 -57.44
N TYR A 128 -45.86 40.81 -57.20
CA TYR A 128 -46.35 42.14 -56.83
C TYR A 128 -46.87 42.19 -55.39
N ARG A 129 -46.95 43.39 -54.84
CA ARG A 129 -47.56 43.68 -53.53
C ARG A 129 -48.30 45.01 -53.57
N LEU A 130 -49.39 45.10 -52.83
CA LEU A 130 -50.04 46.35 -52.48
C LEU A 130 -49.99 46.51 -50.96
N LYS A 131 -49.41 47.62 -50.48
CA LYS A 131 -49.31 47.99 -49.06
C LYS A 131 -49.85 49.42 -48.86
N LYS A 132 -50.34 49.74 -47.67
CA LYS A 132 -50.62 51.14 -47.26
C LYS A 132 -49.81 51.51 -46.03
N LEU A 133 -49.41 52.77 -45.98
CA LEU A 133 -48.84 53.44 -44.82
C LEU A 133 -49.96 54.16 -44.06
N ILE A 134 -50.06 53.96 -42.75
CA ILE A 134 -50.92 54.74 -41.85
C ILE A 134 -50.16 54.97 -40.55
N ASN A 135 -49.99 56.23 -40.11
CA ASN A 135 -49.32 56.59 -38.86
C ASN A 135 -47.88 56.02 -38.71
N ASN A 136 -47.16 55.93 -39.83
CA ASN A 136 -45.85 55.28 -40.00
C ASN A 136 -45.87 53.73 -40.05
N ASP A 137 -47.00 53.07 -39.78
CA ASP A 137 -47.11 51.61 -39.88
C ASP A 137 -47.52 51.15 -41.29
N TYR A 138 -46.83 50.12 -41.79
CA TYR A 138 -47.18 49.46 -43.04
C TYR A 138 -48.12 48.28 -42.84
N THR A 139 -49.21 48.26 -43.61
CA THR A 139 -50.15 47.13 -43.67
C THR A 139 -50.27 46.62 -45.11
N ASN A 140 -50.12 45.30 -45.29
CA ASN A 140 -50.30 44.65 -46.58
C ASN A 140 -51.80 44.54 -46.91
N ILE A 141 -52.16 44.75 -48.18
CA ILE A 141 -53.54 44.73 -48.67
C ILE A 141 -53.74 43.58 -49.65
N SER A 142 -52.75 43.31 -50.52
CA SER A 142 -52.84 42.27 -51.55
C SER A 142 -52.96 40.87 -50.97
N ASN A 143 -52.19 40.55 -49.93
CA ASN A 143 -52.20 39.24 -49.27
C ASN A 143 -51.91 39.41 -47.76
N SER A 144 -52.61 38.65 -46.91
CA SER A 144 -52.31 38.52 -45.49
C SER A 144 -51.06 37.66 -45.24
N GLU A 145 -50.79 36.71 -46.13
CA GLU A 145 -49.64 35.82 -46.09
C GLU A 145 -48.48 36.32 -46.97
N ASN A 146 -47.34 35.61 -46.94
CA ASN A 146 -46.16 35.88 -47.76
C ASN A 146 -45.68 37.36 -47.76
N ASN A 147 -45.84 38.06 -46.63
CA ASN A 147 -45.54 39.49 -46.49
C ASN A 147 -46.19 40.40 -47.55
N GLY A 148 -47.37 40.00 -48.05
CA GLY A 148 -48.13 40.73 -49.07
C GLY A 148 -47.85 40.31 -50.52
N TRP A 149 -46.85 39.47 -50.79
CA TRP A 149 -46.42 39.16 -52.15
C TRP A 149 -47.32 38.12 -52.84
N ILE A 150 -47.75 38.44 -54.07
CA ILE A 150 -48.50 37.59 -54.99
C ILE A 150 -47.67 37.42 -56.27
N LYS A 151 -47.40 36.17 -56.68
CA LYS A 151 -46.74 35.88 -57.96
C LYS A 151 -47.69 36.15 -59.14
N ASN A 152 -47.20 36.81 -60.19
CA ASN A 152 -47.93 36.98 -61.44
C ASN A 152 -46.96 36.84 -62.64
N ASN A 153 -47.34 36.02 -63.63
CA ASN A 153 -46.45 35.65 -64.75
C ASN A 153 -46.20 36.81 -65.74
N GLU A 154 -47.04 37.85 -65.75
CA GLU A 154 -46.85 39.03 -66.59
C GLU A 154 -45.78 39.99 -66.01
N ILE A 155 -45.28 39.72 -64.79
CA ILE A 155 -44.18 40.46 -64.16
C ILE A 155 -42.86 39.80 -64.55
N LYS A 156 -42.09 40.49 -65.38
CA LYS A 156 -40.75 40.07 -65.79
C LYS A 156 -39.76 40.22 -64.64
N THR A 157 -38.74 39.36 -64.63
CA THR A 157 -37.78 39.22 -63.52
C THR A 157 -36.62 40.24 -63.59
N GLU A 158 -35.53 39.98 -62.86
CA GLU A 158 -34.33 40.83 -62.82
C GLU A 158 -33.82 41.27 -64.21
N ASP A 159 -33.45 42.55 -64.31
CA ASP A 159 -32.98 43.30 -65.48
C ASP A 159 -33.94 43.33 -66.69
N GLN A 160 -35.23 43.05 -66.48
CA GLN A 160 -36.26 43.13 -67.52
C GLN A 160 -37.24 44.30 -67.28
N VAL A 161 -37.65 44.95 -68.37
CA VAL A 161 -38.54 46.13 -68.33
C VAL A 161 -39.99 45.71 -68.11
N ASN A 162 -40.59 46.24 -67.05
CA ASN A 162 -42.00 46.11 -66.71
C ASN A 162 -42.71 47.47 -66.86
N LYS A 163 -43.66 47.56 -67.78
CA LYS A 163 -44.56 48.72 -67.84
C LYS A 163 -45.63 48.60 -66.76
N ILE A 164 -45.83 49.65 -65.98
CA ILE A 164 -46.87 49.73 -64.95
C ILE A 164 -47.86 50.82 -65.36
N GLU A 165 -49.15 50.48 -65.39
CA GLU A 165 -50.24 51.43 -65.51
C GLU A 165 -51.20 51.25 -64.34
N ILE A 166 -51.46 52.31 -63.60
CA ILE A 166 -52.44 52.32 -62.51
C ILE A 166 -53.50 53.36 -62.83
N ARG A 167 -54.76 52.91 -62.88
CA ARG A 167 -55.93 53.76 -63.04
C ARG A 167 -56.60 53.94 -61.69
N CYS A 168 -56.95 55.17 -61.35
CA CYS A 168 -57.66 55.51 -60.12
C CYS A 168 -58.89 56.35 -60.40
N GLU A 169 -60.04 55.85 -59.99
CA GLU A 169 -61.31 56.57 -59.98
C GLU A 169 -62.06 56.30 -58.67
N ASN A 170 -62.32 57.35 -57.90
CA ASN A 170 -63.15 57.33 -56.69
C ASN A 170 -62.70 56.28 -55.66
N ASN A 171 -61.37 56.11 -55.54
CA ASN A 171 -60.69 55.12 -54.67
C ASN A 171 -60.77 53.65 -55.10
N LEU A 172 -61.31 53.36 -56.29
CA LEU A 172 -61.04 52.12 -57.02
C LEU A 172 -59.71 52.27 -57.78
N TYR A 173 -58.85 51.25 -57.66
CA TYR A 173 -57.51 51.19 -58.27
C TYR A 173 -57.42 49.97 -59.17
N GLU A 174 -57.28 50.16 -60.48
CA GLU A 174 -57.04 49.09 -61.44
C GLU A 174 -55.59 49.08 -61.88
N ILE A 175 -54.96 47.90 -61.82
CA ILE A 175 -53.52 47.74 -62.02
C ILE A 175 -53.29 46.87 -63.26
N LEU A 176 -52.54 47.42 -64.21
CA LEU A 176 -52.10 46.76 -65.43
C LEU A 176 -50.57 46.69 -65.46
N ILE A 177 -50.03 45.54 -65.86
CA ILE A 177 -48.58 45.31 -66.00
C ILE A 177 -48.30 44.77 -67.40
N ASN A 178 -47.33 45.36 -68.10
CA ASN A 178 -46.99 44.99 -69.49
C ASN A 178 -48.22 44.95 -70.43
N ASN A 179 -49.17 45.85 -70.20
CA ASN A 179 -50.49 45.99 -70.86
C ASN A 179 -51.55 44.92 -70.49
N PHE A 180 -51.23 43.93 -69.66
CA PHE A 180 -52.20 42.97 -69.13
C PHE A 180 -52.84 43.47 -67.83
N TYR A 181 -54.14 43.24 -67.66
CA TYR A 181 -54.83 43.51 -66.39
C TYR A 181 -54.37 42.49 -65.33
N VAL A 182 -54.04 42.98 -64.13
CA VAL A 182 -53.48 42.16 -63.04
C VAL A 182 -54.41 42.06 -61.85
N ASN A 183 -54.96 43.18 -61.35
CA ASN A 183 -55.94 43.17 -60.27
C ASN A 183 -56.67 44.53 -60.12
N SER A 184 -57.72 44.56 -59.30
CA SER A 184 -58.42 45.77 -58.87
C SER A 184 -58.64 45.79 -57.36
N PHE A 185 -58.60 46.98 -56.74
CA PHE A 185 -58.67 47.18 -55.29
C PHE A 185 -59.43 48.46 -54.93
N GLU A 186 -60.27 48.44 -53.89
CA GLU A 186 -60.89 49.65 -53.32
C GLU A 186 -60.20 50.03 -52.00
N ILE A 187 -59.74 51.28 -51.85
CA ILE A 187 -59.05 51.74 -50.63
C ILE A 187 -59.54 53.13 -50.21
N GLN A 188 -60.50 53.16 -49.29
CA GLN A 188 -61.19 54.38 -48.86
C GLN A 188 -60.35 55.36 -48.01
N ASN A 189 -59.09 55.03 -47.68
CA ASN A 189 -58.29 55.78 -46.70
C ASN A 189 -57.88 57.21 -47.11
N PHE A 190 -57.74 57.51 -48.41
CA PHE A 190 -57.24 58.81 -48.87
C PHE A 190 -58.04 59.33 -50.07
N LYS A 191 -58.53 60.57 -50.02
CA LYS A 191 -59.26 61.20 -51.15
C LYS A 191 -58.31 61.67 -52.24
N GLU A 192 -57.22 62.32 -51.88
CA GLU A 192 -56.16 62.76 -52.79
C GLU A 192 -54.80 62.67 -52.11
N GLY A 193 -53.75 62.87 -52.87
CA GLY A 193 -52.39 62.99 -52.37
C GLY A 193 -51.38 62.99 -53.50
N TYR A 194 -50.10 63.06 -53.17
CA TYR A 194 -49.02 63.05 -54.13
C TYR A 194 -48.76 61.64 -54.69
N THR A 195 -48.09 61.57 -55.83
CA THR A 195 -47.60 60.31 -56.41
C THR A 195 -46.08 60.30 -56.42
N GLY A 196 -45.48 59.13 -56.64
CA GLY A 196 -44.02 58.99 -56.60
C GLY A 196 -43.57 57.55 -56.74
N ILE A 197 -42.34 57.28 -56.30
CA ILE A 197 -41.67 56.00 -56.44
C ILE A 197 -41.05 55.58 -55.10
N ILE A 198 -41.09 54.29 -54.78
CA ILE A 198 -40.38 53.70 -53.65
C ILE A 198 -39.34 52.68 -54.14
N ILE A 199 -38.18 52.63 -53.49
CA ILE A 199 -37.13 51.65 -53.75
C ILE A 199 -36.73 50.93 -52.47
N SER A 200 -36.69 49.59 -52.51
CA SER A 200 -36.36 48.77 -51.35
C SER A 200 -34.85 48.78 -51.00
N PRO A 201 -34.42 48.28 -49.84
CA PRO A 201 -33.00 48.27 -49.47
C PRO A 201 -32.12 47.52 -50.49
N ALA A 202 -30.84 47.90 -50.58
CA ALA A 202 -29.80 47.26 -51.41
C ALA A 202 -30.23 46.94 -52.85
N THR A 203 -31.00 47.86 -53.45
CA THR A 203 -31.68 47.71 -54.74
C THR A 203 -31.19 48.76 -55.73
N LYS A 204 -31.00 48.32 -56.98
CA LYS A 204 -30.89 49.16 -58.16
C LYS A 204 -32.15 49.05 -59.00
N ALA A 205 -32.55 50.15 -59.62
CA ALA A 205 -33.61 50.19 -60.60
C ALA A 205 -33.37 51.32 -61.62
N ARG A 206 -34.11 51.28 -62.73
CA ARG A 206 -34.20 52.32 -63.76
C ARG A 206 -35.68 52.61 -64.05
N LEU A 207 -36.00 53.85 -64.39
CA LEU A 207 -37.34 54.26 -64.84
C LEU A 207 -37.23 55.04 -66.14
N ASP A 208 -37.94 54.61 -67.19
CA ASP A 208 -37.83 55.19 -68.55
C ASP A 208 -38.81 56.35 -68.79
N TYR A 209 -39.93 56.40 -68.05
CA TYR A 209 -40.81 57.58 -67.97
C TYR A 209 -41.70 57.55 -66.73
N PHE A 210 -42.29 58.70 -66.38
CA PHE A 210 -43.36 58.82 -65.39
C PHE A 210 -44.41 59.84 -65.85
N TYR A 211 -45.58 59.35 -66.27
CA TYR A 211 -46.69 60.16 -66.77
C TYR A 211 -47.88 60.09 -65.83
N LEU A 212 -48.51 61.23 -65.57
CA LEU A 212 -49.72 61.35 -64.77
C LEU A 212 -50.78 62.12 -65.57
N ASN A 213 -51.87 61.45 -65.88
CA ASN A 213 -53.02 62.01 -66.61
C ASN A 213 -54.20 62.20 -65.67
N LYS A 214 -54.96 63.28 -65.88
CA LYS A 214 -56.23 63.58 -65.21
C LYS A 214 -57.38 63.70 -66.22
N LYS A 215 -58.62 63.70 -65.71
CA LYS A 215 -59.79 63.89 -66.57
C LYS A 215 -59.83 65.31 -67.17
N GLY A 216 -60.16 65.42 -68.45
CA GLY A 216 -60.29 66.69 -69.16
C GLY A 216 -59.81 66.64 -70.62
N GLU A 217 -60.05 67.74 -71.34
CA GLU A 217 -59.63 67.90 -72.74
C GLU A 217 -58.13 68.19 -72.89
N LYS A 218 -57.65 68.16 -74.14
CA LYS A 218 -56.25 68.38 -74.52
C LYS A 218 -56.04 69.85 -74.91
N ASN A 219 -55.16 70.56 -74.21
CA ASN A 219 -54.91 71.99 -74.42
C ASN A 219 -54.37 72.30 -75.83
N ASN A 220 -54.96 73.28 -76.50
CA ASN A 220 -54.49 73.92 -77.74
C ASN A 220 -54.50 75.46 -77.54
N LEU A 221 -53.62 76.19 -78.23
CA LEU A 221 -53.54 77.67 -78.22
C LEU A 221 -53.71 78.25 -79.64
N GLU A 222 -53.94 79.57 -79.68
CA GLU A 222 -54.00 80.51 -80.83
C GLU A 222 -55.37 80.74 -81.53
N LEU A 223 -55.80 82.01 -81.52
CA LEU A 223 -56.87 82.59 -82.37
C LEU A 223 -56.87 84.13 -82.27
N PHE A 224 -57.48 84.79 -83.27
CA PHE A 224 -57.94 86.21 -83.39
C PHE A 224 -57.17 87.20 -84.30
N LYS A 225 -57.86 87.72 -85.33
CA LYS A 225 -58.16 89.17 -85.58
C LYS A 225 -58.81 89.44 -86.96
N ASN A 226 -59.82 90.34 -87.01
CA ASN A 226 -60.01 91.45 -87.98
C ASN A 226 -61.49 91.86 -88.18
N GLN A 227 -61.79 93.16 -88.27
CA GLN A 227 -62.32 93.81 -89.50
C GLN A 227 -62.77 95.30 -89.35
N ASN A 228 -62.52 96.09 -90.40
CA ASN A 228 -63.29 97.29 -90.87
C ASN A 228 -62.72 97.72 -92.26
N HIS A 229 -62.96 98.87 -92.94
CA HIS A 229 -63.93 99.99 -92.90
C HIS A 229 -64.23 100.41 -94.37
N LYS A 230 -65.28 101.21 -94.67
CA LYS A 230 -65.69 101.70 -96.03
C LYS A 230 -66.49 103.04 -95.91
N LYS A 231 -66.92 103.81 -96.94
CA LYS A 231 -67.16 103.57 -98.39
C LYS A 231 -67.21 104.89 -99.23
N ASN A 232 -67.40 104.77 -100.56
CA ASN A 232 -68.06 105.70 -101.52
C ASN A 232 -67.19 106.59 -102.45
N LYS A 233 -67.76 107.71 -102.96
CA LYS A 233 -67.73 108.17 -104.38
C LYS A 233 -68.31 109.63 -104.49
N LYS A 234 -68.47 110.38 -105.60
CA LYS A 234 -68.51 110.21 -107.10
C LYS A 234 -68.37 111.60 -107.80
N ILE A 235 -68.70 111.67 -109.11
CA ILE A 235 -69.03 112.85 -109.95
C ILE A 235 -67.86 113.53 -110.70
N ASP A 236 -67.93 113.87 -112.00
CA ASP A 236 -68.34 113.12 -113.22
C ASP A 236 -67.84 113.87 -114.49
N GLN A 237 -68.04 113.30 -115.69
CA GLN A 237 -67.73 113.84 -117.04
C GLN A 237 -66.26 114.20 -117.35
N ASN A 238 -65.61 115.07 -116.56
CA ASN A 238 -64.14 115.07 -116.50
C ASN A 238 -63.63 113.69 -116.01
N ILE A 239 -64.49 112.95 -115.29
CA ILE A 239 -64.29 111.54 -114.99
C ILE A 239 -64.13 110.67 -116.23
N GLU A 240 -64.77 110.87 -117.39
CA GLU A 240 -64.76 109.82 -118.43
C GLU A 240 -63.39 109.69 -119.10
N LYS A 241 -62.80 110.80 -119.54
CA LYS A 241 -61.41 110.83 -120.02
C LYS A 241 -60.40 110.50 -118.90
N LYS A 242 -60.63 111.02 -117.69
CA LYS A 242 -59.81 110.69 -116.52
C LYS A 242 -59.99 109.25 -116.05
N TYR A 243 -61.04 108.55 -116.47
CA TYR A 243 -61.30 107.13 -116.20
C TYR A 243 -60.59 106.27 -117.23
N GLU A 244 -60.45 106.69 -118.50
CA GLU A 244 -59.51 106.05 -119.42
C GLU A 244 -58.05 106.24 -118.95
N GLU A 245 -57.66 107.44 -118.52
CA GLU A 245 -56.36 107.70 -117.89
C GLU A 245 -56.18 106.83 -116.62
N ILE A 246 -57.14 106.82 -115.70
CA ILE A 246 -57.10 105.98 -114.49
C ILE A 246 -57.18 104.49 -114.84
N GLN A 247 -57.78 104.05 -115.94
CA GLN A 247 -57.79 102.64 -116.35
C GLN A 247 -56.47 102.22 -117.00
N THR A 248 -55.85 103.08 -117.80
CA THR A 248 -54.48 102.85 -118.32
C THR A 248 -53.45 102.89 -117.19
N GLU A 249 -53.59 103.82 -116.23
CA GLU A 249 -52.78 103.86 -115.01
C GLU A 249 -53.03 102.60 -114.14
N ASN A 250 -54.28 102.24 -113.85
CA ASN A 250 -54.60 101.00 -113.13
C ASN A 250 -54.09 99.75 -113.85
N ASN A 251 -54.09 99.72 -115.18
CA ASN A 251 -53.56 98.58 -115.94
C ASN A 251 -52.02 98.56 -115.92
N THR A 252 -51.37 99.71 -115.93
CA THR A 252 -49.92 99.85 -115.71
C THR A 252 -49.54 99.41 -114.29
N GLN A 253 -50.21 99.94 -113.27
CA GLN A 253 -50.07 99.54 -111.87
C GLN A 253 -50.40 98.04 -111.66
N LYS A 254 -51.41 97.46 -112.35
CA LYS A 254 -51.66 96.01 -112.33
C LYS A 254 -50.49 95.21 -112.91
N GLN A 255 -49.92 95.65 -114.04
CA GLN A 255 -48.74 95.00 -114.62
C GLN A 255 -47.52 95.11 -113.69
N GLU A 256 -47.34 96.25 -113.03
CA GLU A 256 -46.30 96.48 -112.03
C GLU A 256 -46.51 95.62 -110.78
N ILE A 257 -47.74 95.54 -110.26
CA ILE A 257 -48.14 94.61 -109.19
C ILE A 257 -47.88 93.16 -109.58
N VAL A 258 -48.03 92.77 -110.86
CA VAL A 258 -47.67 91.43 -111.35
C VAL A 258 -46.14 91.23 -111.38
N LYS A 259 -45.35 92.23 -111.80
CA LYS A 259 -43.89 92.20 -111.71
C LYS A 259 -43.41 92.09 -110.26
N LEU A 260 -43.92 92.93 -109.37
CA LEU A 260 -43.63 92.93 -107.93
C LEU A 260 -44.04 91.60 -107.28
N LYS A 261 -45.21 91.03 -107.60
CA LYS A 261 -45.62 89.69 -107.13
C LYS A 261 -44.66 88.59 -107.61
N LYS A 262 -44.10 88.70 -108.82
CA LYS A 262 -43.07 87.78 -109.31
C LYS A 262 -41.75 87.94 -108.54
N GLN A 263 -41.34 89.17 -108.25
CA GLN A 263 -40.15 89.44 -107.43
C GLN A 263 -40.33 88.94 -105.99
N ILE A 264 -41.47 89.22 -105.33
CA ILE A 264 -41.82 88.68 -104.01
C ILE A 264 -41.82 87.15 -104.01
N LYS A 265 -42.36 86.50 -105.05
CA LYS A 265 -42.28 85.03 -105.18
C LYS A 265 -40.83 84.53 -105.25
N ASN A 266 -39.96 85.22 -105.98
CA ASN A 266 -38.54 84.86 -106.06
C ASN A 266 -37.82 85.05 -104.72
N TYR A 267 -37.99 86.20 -104.06
CA TYR A 267 -37.39 86.45 -102.74
C TYR A 267 -37.90 85.48 -101.67
N ASN A 268 -39.17 85.07 -101.71
CA ASN A 268 -39.69 84.04 -100.82
C ASN A 268 -38.99 82.67 -101.04
N ILE A 269 -38.66 82.30 -102.28
CA ILE A 269 -37.91 81.07 -102.58
C ILE A 269 -36.46 81.18 -102.06
N GLU A 270 -35.85 82.35 -102.19
CA GLU A 270 -34.50 82.63 -101.69
C GLU A 270 -34.45 82.57 -100.15
N ILE A 271 -35.42 83.19 -99.46
CA ILE A 271 -35.57 83.11 -97.99
C ILE A 271 -35.79 81.67 -97.52
N GLU A 272 -36.62 80.88 -98.21
CA GLU A 272 -36.85 79.47 -97.87
C GLU A 272 -35.60 78.60 -98.08
N ASN A 273 -34.73 78.94 -99.03
CA ASN A 273 -33.44 78.26 -99.21
C ASN A 273 -32.44 78.67 -98.12
N ILE A 274 -32.37 79.95 -97.75
CA ILE A 274 -31.54 80.43 -96.63
C ILE A 274 -31.95 79.73 -95.32
N ARG A 275 -33.25 79.65 -95.03
CA ARG A 275 -33.79 78.95 -93.85
C ARG A 275 -33.39 77.47 -93.80
N LYS A 276 -33.39 76.77 -94.94
CA LYS A 276 -32.95 75.36 -94.99
C LYS A 276 -31.47 75.23 -94.66
N ASN A 277 -30.63 76.08 -95.26
CA ASN A 277 -29.19 76.08 -94.98
C ASN A 277 -28.89 76.41 -93.51
N GLU A 278 -29.65 77.33 -92.91
CA GLU A 278 -29.56 77.67 -91.48
C GLU A 278 -29.95 76.48 -90.59
N ILE A 279 -31.05 75.78 -90.90
CA ILE A 279 -31.47 74.55 -90.20
C ILE A 279 -30.44 73.42 -90.35
N GLU A 280 -29.84 73.25 -91.52
CA GLU A 280 -28.80 72.25 -91.76
C GLU A 280 -27.49 72.59 -91.01
N ASN A 281 -27.07 73.85 -91.00
CA ASN A 281 -25.90 74.31 -90.23
C ASN A 281 -26.10 74.12 -88.72
N ASN A 282 -27.26 74.52 -88.17
CA ASN A 282 -27.59 74.33 -86.75
C ASN A 282 -27.60 72.83 -86.38
N LYS A 283 -28.05 71.96 -87.29
CA LYS A 283 -28.00 70.51 -87.11
C LYS A 283 -26.57 69.97 -87.13
N ILE A 284 -25.68 70.51 -87.98
CA ILE A 284 -24.26 70.15 -87.99
C ILE A 284 -23.60 70.55 -86.67
N GLU A 285 -23.85 71.76 -86.16
CA GLU A 285 -23.27 72.22 -84.88
C GLU A 285 -23.69 71.30 -83.72
N ILE A 286 -24.98 70.93 -83.62
CA ILE A 286 -25.47 69.98 -82.61
C ILE A 286 -24.74 68.63 -82.73
N LEU A 287 -24.59 68.10 -83.95
CA LEU A 287 -23.88 66.83 -84.19
C LEU A 287 -22.38 66.93 -83.85
N GLU A 288 -21.73 68.08 -84.04
CA GLU A 288 -20.33 68.30 -83.64
C GLU A 288 -20.19 68.36 -82.10
N GLN A 289 -21.13 69.03 -81.42
CA GLN A 289 -21.20 69.05 -79.95
C GLN A 289 -21.45 67.63 -79.38
N GLU A 290 -22.37 66.86 -79.97
CA GLU A 290 -22.62 65.46 -79.62
C GLU A 290 -21.37 64.58 -79.83
N ASN A 291 -20.70 64.69 -80.98
CA ASN A 291 -19.47 63.94 -81.26
C ASN A 291 -18.34 64.29 -80.28
N SER A 292 -18.20 65.56 -79.91
CA SER A 292 -17.24 66.01 -78.89
C SER A 292 -17.56 65.38 -77.52
N ASN A 293 -18.83 65.40 -77.11
CA ASN A 293 -19.29 64.77 -75.87
C ASN A 293 -19.11 63.24 -75.86
N LEU A 294 -19.39 62.57 -76.98
CA LEU A 294 -19.16 61.13 -77.15
C LEU A 294 -17.67 60.77 -77.06
N LYS A 295 -16.79 61.56 -77.69
CA LYS A 295 -15.33 61.39 -77.60
C LYS A 295 -14.82 61.53 -76.17
N ASN A 296 -15.32 62.50 -75.42
CA ASN A 296 -14.99 62.68 -74.00
C ASN A 296 -15.50 61.50 -73.14
N LYS A 297 -16.73 61.02 -73.38
CA LYS A 297 -17.28 59.81 -72.73
C LYS A 297 -16.42 58.57 -73.03
N LEU A 298 -16.00 58.38 -74.29
CA LEU A 298 -15.15 57.27 -74.71
C LEU A 298 -13.80 57.28 -73.97
N GLN A 299 -13.11 58.43 -73.93
CA GLN A 299 -11.84 58.57 -73.23
C GLN A 299 -11.97 58.29 -71.72
N ILE A 300 -13.10 58.63 -71.09
CA ILE A 300 -13.39 58.28 -69.69
C ILE A 300 -13.56 56.75 -69.52
N VAL A 301 -14.20 56.07 -70.47
CA VAL A 301 -14.37 54.60 -70.46
C VAL A 301 -13.03 53.89 -70.67
N GLU A 302 -12.20 54.33 -71.63
CA GLU A 302 -10.85 53.80 -71.84
C GLU A 302 -10.00 53.91 -70.57
N ASN A 303 -10.00 55.09 -69.92
CA ASN A 303 -9.28 55.30 -68.66
C ASN A 303 -9.80 54.42 -67.51
N LYS A 304 -11.11 54.11 -67.46
CA LYS A 304 -11.68 53.14 -66.50
C LYS A 304 -11.18 51.72 -66.81
N ASN A 305 -11.21 51.31 -68.09
CA ASN A 305 -10.77 49.99 -68.54
C ASN A 305 -9.28 49.75 -68.27
N ILE A 306 -8.41 50.75 -68.52
CA ILE A 306 -6.97 50.68 -68.20
C ILE A 306 -6.77 50.48 -66.69
N LYS A 307 -7.46 51.26 -65.84
CA LYS A 307 -7.39 51.12 -64.38
C LYS A 307 -7.91 49.76 -63.90
N GLN A 308 -8.93 49.21 -64.54
CA GLN A 308 -9.48 47.88 -64.21
C GLN A 308 -8.55 46.75 -64.64
N ASN A 309 -7.95 46.83 -65.84
CA ASN A 309 -6.96 45.84 -66.31
C ASN A 309 -5.68 45.83 -65.47
N ASN A 310 -5.24 46.99 -64.94
CA ASN A 310 -4.10 47.03 -64.03
C ASN A 310 -4.43 46.35 -62.68
N LYS A 311 -5.61 46.60 -62.12
CA LYS A 311 -6.09 45.87 -60.92
C LYS A 311 -6.22 44.37 -61.14
N LEU A 312 -6.65 43.94 -62.33
CA LEU A 312 -6.73 42.52 -62.67
C LEU A 312 -5.34 41.86 -62.64
N LYS A 313 -4.33 42.49 -63.25
CA LYS A 313 -2.93 42.02 -63.19
C LYS A 313 -2.35 41.97 -61.77
N GLU A 314 -2.73 42.92 -60.91
CA GLU A 314 -2.38 42.89 -59.48
C GLU A 314 -3.03 41.68 -58.78
N GLN A 315 -4.32 41.41 -59.06
CA GLN A 315 -5.04 40.25 -58.54
C GLN A 315 -4.46 38.91 -59.05
N ASP A 316 -4.10 38.81 -60.32
CA ASP A 316 -3.44 37.63 -60.90
C ASP A 316 -2.07 37.38 -60.23
N SER A 317 -1.30 38.44 -59.96
CA SER A 317 -0.01 38.38 -59.25
C SER A 317 -0.17 37.89 -57.81
N ILE A 318 -1.26 38.28 -57.12
CA ILE A 318 -1.60 37.80 -55.78
C ILE A 318 -2.08 36.33 -55.84
N LEU A 319 -2.92 35.97 -56.80
CA LEU A 319 -3.45 34.61 -56.98
C LEU A 319 -2.31 33.59 -57.21
N ASN A 320 -1.36 33.92 -58.08
CA ASN A 320 -0.19 33.07 -58.34
C ASN A 320 0.66 32.86 -57.07
N LYS A 321 0.83 33.88 -56.21
CA LYS A 321 1.54 33.73 -54.93
C LYS A 321 0.79 32.80 -53.97
N LEU A 322 -0.52 32.98 -53.82
CA LEU A 322 -1.37 32.14 -52.97
C LEU A 322 -1.41 30.68 -53.45
N GLN A 323 -1.36 30.44 -54.77
CA GLN A 323 -1.24 29.08 -55.32
C GLN A 323 0.09 28.41 -54.93
N ILE A 324 1.22 29.13 -55.05
CA ILE A 324 2.54 28.62 -54.63
C ILE A 324 2.59 28.37 -53.12
N GLU A 325 1.96 29.24 -52.32
CA GLU A 325 1.90 29.09 -50.86
C GLU A 325 1.03 27.91 -50.43
N ASN A 326 -0.16 27.74 -51.03
CA ASN A 326 -1.01 26.57 -50.82
C ASN A 326 -0.32 25.26 -51.23
N GLN A 327 0.48 25.26 -52.30
CA GLN A 327 1.22 24.07 -52.72
C GLN A 327 2.29 23.68 -51.69
N LYS A 328 3.03 24.64 -51.15
CA LYS A 328 3.99 24.38 -50.05
C LYS A 328 3.30 23.83 -48.81
N LEU A 329 2.20 24.44 -48.38
CA LEU A 329 1.40 23.95 -47.24
C LEU A 329 0.90 22.52 -47.47
N GLN A 330 0.54 22.16 -48.70
CA GLN A 330 0.14 20.79 -49.04
C GLN A 330 1.32 19.80 -48.96
N ASP A 331 2.52 20.21 -49.40
CA ASP A 331 3.74 19.41 -49.28
C ASP A 331 4.18 19.23 -47.81
N ASP A 332 4.10 20.29 -47.00
CA ASP A 332 4.37 20.25 -45.55
C ASP A 332 3.40 19.30 -44.82
N ILE A 333 2.10 19.38 -45.12
CA ILE A 333 1.08 18.45 -44.61
C ILE A 333 1.39 16.99 -45.03
N ASN A 334 1.86 16.77 -46.26
CA ASN A 334 2.25 15.43 -46.72
C ASN A 334 3.45 14.89 -45.91
N ASN A 335 4.42 15.75 -45.58
CA ASN A 335 5.58 15.39 -44.76
C ASN A 335 5.20 15.09 -43.30
N GLU A 336 4.32 15.87 -42.67
CA GLU A 336 3.83 15.61 -41.31
C GLU A 336 3.04 14.30 -41.22
N ASN A 337 2.26 13.96 -42.24
CA ASN A 337 1.57 12.68 -42.31
C ASN A 337 2.55 11.50 -42.38
N GLN A 338 3.60 11.56 -43.22
CA GLN A 338 4.62 10.50 -43.29
C GLN A 338 5.38 10.34 -41.96
N LEU A 339 5.71 11.45 -41.29
CA LEU A 339 6.35 11.43 -39.97
C LEU A 339 5.43 10.79 -38.92
N THR A 340 4.12 11.06 -39.00
CA THR A 340 3.10 10.49 -38.13
C THR A 340 2.93 8.98 -38.34
N GLU A 341 2.97 8.50 -39.58
CA GLU A 341 2.97 7.05 -39.87
C GLU A 341 4.22 6.35 -39.30
N LEU A 342 5.40 6.95 -39.49
CA LEU A 342 6.67 6.43 -38.96
C LEU A 342 6.64 6.35 -37.43
N PHE A 343 6.15 7.39 -36.75
CA PHE A 343 6.03 7.41 -35.29
C PHE A 343 5.03 6.37 -34.78
N ASN A 344 3.89 6.19 -35.47
CA ASN A 344 2.92 5.15 -35.15
C ASN A 344 3.48 3.73 -35.32
N LYS A 345 4.32 3.50 -36.35
CA LYS A 345 5.04 2.23 -36.54
C LYS A 345 5.99 1.95 -35.37
N GLN A 346 6.86 2.91 -35.02
CA GLN A 346 7.77 2.80 -33.88
C GLN A 346 7.01 2.55 -32.56
N LEU A 347 5.90 3.26 -32.33
CA LEU A 347 5.04 3.07 -31.17
C LEU A 347 4.43 1.65 -31.13
N SER A 348 4.16 1.03 -32.28
CA SER A 348 3.69 -0.36 -32.37
C SER A 348 4.79 -1.38 -32.02
N GLU A 349 6.04 -1.09 -32.35
CA GLU A 349 7.21 -1.93 -32.08
C GLU A 349 7.57 -1.88 -30.59
N ILE A 350 7.65 -0.68 -30.00
CA ILE A 350 7.82 -0.46 -28.55
C ILE A 350 6.71 -1.16 -27.73
N LYS A 351 5.46 -1.17 -28.23
CA LYS A 351 4.35 -1.90 -27.60
C LYS A 351 4.56 -3.43 -27.60
N LYS A 352 5.19 -3.99 -28.64
CA LYS A 352 5.57 -5.43 -28.69
C LYS A 352 6.69 -5.74 -27.70
N GLU A 353 7.77 -4.97 -27.74
CA GLU A 353 8.93 -5.14 -26.83
C GLU A 353 8.50 -5.06 -25.36
N LYS A 354 7.66 -4.07 -25.00
CA LYS A 354 7.11 -3.93 -23.64
C LYS A 354 6.31 -5.16 -23.20
N LYS A 355 5.59 -5.82 -24.12
CA LYS A 355 4.86 -7.07 -23.85
C LYS A 355 5.82 -8.24 -23.62
N GLU A 356 6.89 -8.33 -24.41
CA GLU A 356 7.93 -9.35 -24.21
C GLU A 356 8.72 -9.17 -22.92
N LEU A 357 9.11 -7.94 -22.58
CA LEU A 357 9.79 -7.61 -21.34
C LEU A 357 8.92 -7.97 -20.13
N LYS A 358 7.62 -7.66 -20.16
CA LYS A 358 6.68 -8.08 -19.10
C LYS A 358 6.57 -9.60 -18.98
N ASN A 359 6.61 -10.34 -20.09
CA ASN A 359 6.64 -11.81 -20.06
C ASN A 359 7.96 -12.36 -19.50
N LYS A 360 9.10 -11.73 -19.80
CA LYS A 360 10.42 -12.05 -19.23
C LYS A 360 10.45 -11.76 -17.72
N GLU A 361 9.88 -10.65 -17.28
CA GLU A 361 9.75 -10.26 -15.87
C GLU A 361 8.94 -11.30 -15.07
N VAL A 362 7.78 -11.74 -15.58
CA VAL A 362 6.95 -12.76 -14.92
C VAL A 362 7.69 -14.09 -14.78
N LYS A 363 8.41 -14.54 -15.83
CA LYS A 363 9.26 -15.75 -15.75
C LYS A 363 10.34 -15.60 -14.67
N LEU A 364 11.02 -14.46 -14.63
CA LEU A 364 12.08 -14.20 -13.65
C LEU A 364 11.54 -14.16 -12.21
N ARG A 365 10.37 -13.55 -11.98
CA ARG A 365 9.70 -13.56 -10.67
C ARG A 365 9.40 -14.98 -10.19
N ASN A 366 8.90 -15.85 -11.08
CA ASN A 366 8.61 -17.25 -10.73
C ASN A 366 9.89 -18.00 -10.34
N THR A 367 10.96 -17.89 -11.14
CA THR A 367 12.26 -18.52 -10.81
C THR A 367 12.86 -17.98 -9.51
N ILE A 368 12.72 -16.68 -9.20
CA ILE A 368 13.12 -16.12 -7.91
C ILE A 368 12.32 -16.74 -6.76
N GLN A 369 11.01 -16.98 -6.94
CA GLN A 369 10.16 -17.59 -5.92
C GLN A 369 10.48 -19.09 -5.70
N GLU A 370 10.83 -19.83 -6.75
CA GLU A 370 11.34 -21.20 -6.66
C GLU A 370 12.69 -21.25 -5.92
N LYS A 371 13.64 -20.39 -6.29
CA LYS A 371 14.95 -20.32 -5.62
C LYS A 371 14.82 -19.90 -4.15
N LYS A 372 13.88 -19.03 -3.80
CA LYS A 372 13.56 -18.70 -2.39
C LYS A 372 13.11 -19.91 -1.58
N LYS A 373 12.22 -20.77 -2.11
CA LYS A 373 11.83 -22.02 -1.43
C LYS A 373 13.04 -22.91 -1.14
N ILE A 374 13.88 -23.15 -2.16
CA ILE A 374 15.09 -23.98 -2.06
C ILE A 374 16.07 -23.41 -1.01
N ILE A 375 16.20 -22.08 -0.91
CA ILE A 375 17.01 -21.45 0.14
C ILE A 375 16.42 -21.74 1.53
N THR A 376 15.12 -21.53 1.75
CA THR A 376 14.46 -21.80 3.04
C THR A 376 14.54 -23.27 3.44
N GLU A 377 14.43 -24.19 2.49
CA GLU A 377 14.66 -25.64 2.69
C GLU A 377 16.09 -25.91 3.17
N LYS A 378 17.10 -25.35 2.48
CA LYS A 378 18.52 -25.50 2.85
C LYS A 378 18.90 -24.80 4.15
N GLU A 379 18.24 -23.70 4.52
CA GLU A 379 18.39 -23.05 5.82
C GLU A 379 17.88 -23.95 6.95
N ASN A 380 16.75 -24.63 6.76
CA ASN A 380 16.19 -25.54 7.76
C ASN A 380 17.01 -26.83 7.88
N GLU A 381 17.52 -27.36 6.77
CA GLU A 381 18.47 -28.48 6.76
C GLU A 381 19.77 -28.11 7.51
N ASN A 382 20.31 -26.91 7.29
CA ASN A 382 21.45 -26.38 8.05
C ASN A 382 21.17 -26.22 9.55
N LYS A 383 19.96 -25.80 9.95
CA LYS A 383 19.57 -25.77 11.38
C LYS A 383 19.57 -27.17 11.99
N SER A 384 19.03 -28.16 11.28
CA SER A 384 19.03 -29.56 11.72
C SER A 384 20.45 -30.11 11.87
N LEU A 385 21.33 -29.85 10.89
CA LEU A 385 22.75 -30.24 10.95
C LEU A 385 23.49 -29.57 12.11
N LYS A 386 23.28 -28.28 12.35
CA LYS A 386 23.85 -27.58 13.52
C LYS A 386 23.40 -28.22 14.84
N GLN A 387 22.13 -28.61 14.98
CA GLN A 387 21.67 -29.28 16.19
C GLN A 387 22.31 -30.66 16.37
N LYS A 388 22.47 -31.45 15.29
CA LYS A 388 23.20 -32.73 15.36
C LYS A 388 24.63 -32.55 15.85
N ILE A 389 25.35 -31.56 15.32
CA ILE A 389 26.73 -31.24 15.73
C ILE A 389 26.80 -30.83 17.21
N ILE A 390 25.81 -30.08 17.73
CA ILE A 390 25.73 -29.76 19.17
C ILE A 390 25.60 -31.05 19.99
N ASN A 391 24.64 -31.92 19.66
CA ASN A 391 24.42 -33.18 20.36
C ASN A 391 25.64 -34.12 20.30
N GLU A 392 26.34 -34.18 19.16
CA GLU A 392 27.57 -34.97 18.99
C GLU A 392 28.72 -34.43 19.86
N ASN A 393 28.85 -33.11 20.01
CA ASN A 393 29.82 -32.50 20.92
C ASN A 393 29.50 -32.78 22.40
N GLU A 394 28.23 -32.76 22.81
CA GLU A 394 27.80 -33.14 24.17
C GLU A 394 28.14 -34.62 24.48
N ILE A 395 27.92 -35.51 23.51
CA ILE A 395 28.31 -36.93 23.60
C ILE A 395 29.84 -37.07 23.69
N ALA A 396 30.61 -36.29 22.91
CA ALA A 396 32.07 -36.29 22.97
C ALA A 396 32.60 -35.77 24.34
N GLU A 397 31.97 -34.76 24.94
CA GLU A 397 32.27 -34.32 26.30
C GLU A 397 32.00 -35.40 27.35
N LEU A 398 30.87 -36.11 27.23
CA LEU A 398 30.50 -37.21 28.13
C LEU A 398 31.50 -38.36 28.03
N LEU A 399 31.89 -38.77 26.81
CA LEU A 399 32.92 -39.78 26.57
C LEU A 399 34.28 -39.36 27.13
N ASN A 400 34.70 -38.10 26.95
CA ASN A 400 35.95 -37.60 27.53
C ASN A 400 35.91 -37.58 29.07
N LYS A 401 34.77 -37.21 29.68
CA LYS A 401 34.57 -37.28 31.13
C LYS A 401 34.65 -38.73 31.63
N GLN A 402 34.04 -39.70 30.93
CA GLN A 402 34.15 -41.13 31.25
C GLN A 402 35.59 -41.64 31.10
N LEU A 403 36.28 -41.33 29.99
CA LEU A 403 37.67 -41.71 29.75
C LEU A 403 38.60 -41.18 30.85
N SER A 404 38.35 -39.96 31.37
CA SER A 404 39.11 -39.39 32.48
C SER A 404 38.92 -40.14 33.81
N LYS A 405 37.74 -40.74 34.05
CA LYS A 405 37.50 -41.60 35.23
C LYS A 405 38.24 -42.93 35.09
N ILE A 406 38.09 -43.58 33.94
CA ILE A 406 38.74 -44.87 33.63
C ILE A 406 40.27 -44.76 33.74
N LYS A 407 40.87 -43.64 33.30
CA LYS A 407 42.31 -43.38 33.50
C LYS A 407 42.69 -43.35 34.99
N LYS A 408 41.96 -42.61 35.84
CA LYS A 408 42.20 -42.55 37.29
C LYS A 408 41.96 -43.89 37.99
N GLU A 409 40.98 -44.67 37.55
CA GLU A 409 40.73 -46.02 38.06
C GLU A 409 41.89 -46.97 37.70
N ASN A 410 42.40 -46.89 36.47
CA ASN A 410 43.56 -47.67 36.03
C ASN A 410 44.87 -47.25 36.74
N GLU A 411 45.07 -45.95 36.99
CA GLU A 411 46.17 -45.44 37.83
C GLU A 411 46.11 -46.04 39.26
N ASN A 412 44.92 -46.04 39.88
CA ASN A 412 44.70 -46.65 41.19
C ASN A 412 44.91 -48.18 41.20
N LEU A 413 44.48 -48.88 40.16
CA LEU A 413 44.70 -50.32 40.00
C LEU A 413 46.20 -50.64 39.87
N ASN A 414 46.94 -49.88 39.07
CA ASN A 414 48.41 -50.02 38.97
C ASN A 414 49.10 -49.74 40.32
N LEU A 415 48.65 -48.70 41.05
CA LEU A 415 49.16 -48.41 42.38
C LEU A 415 48.91 -49.57 43.36
N ASN A 416 47.74 -50.20 43.30
CA ASN A 416 47.40 -51.34 44.15
C ASN A 416 48.14 -52.64 43.75
N ASN A 417 48.34 -52.89 42.45
CA ASN A 417 49.18 -53.98 41.96
C ASN A 417 50.64 -53.84 42.46
N SER A 418 51.18 -52.61 42.52
CA SER A 418 52.51 -52.39 43.09
C SER A 418 52.58 -52.71 44.59
N LYS A 419 51.54 -52.38 45.37
CA LYS A 419 51.42 -52.76 46.79
C LYS A 419 51.30 -54.27 46.97
N LEU A 420 50.51 -54.94 46.13
CA LEU A 420 50.32 -56.39 46.17
C LEU A 420 51.62 -57.14 45.85
N ASN A 421 52.35 -56.73 44.81
CA ASN A 421 53.66 -57.30 44.47
C ASN A 421 54.69 -57.15 45.60
N ASN A 422 54.69 -56.00 46.29
CA ASN A 422 55.53 -55.80 47.48
C ASN A 422 55.12 -56.70 48.66
N THR A 423 53.83 -56.98 48.83
CA THR A 423 53.33 -57.95 49.84
C THR A 423 53.75 -59.38 49.49
N ILE A 424 53.60 -59.79 48.23
CA ILE A 424 54.04 -61.11 47.73
C ILE A 424 55.56 -61.29 47.93
N LYS A 425 56.37 -60.25 47.65
CA LYS A 425 57.81 -60.27 47.91
C LYS A 425 58.14 -60.51 49.39
N LYS A 426 57.44 -59.82 50.31
CA LYS A 426 57.58 -60.04 51.77
C LYS A 426 57.09 -61.42 52.22
N GLN A 427 56.09 -62.00 51.56
CA GLN A 427 55.61 -63.35 51.86
C GLN A 427 56.59 -64.43 51.39
N LYS A 428 57.19 -64.30 50.20
CA LYS A 428 58.27 -65.21 49.75
C LYS A 428 59.42 -65.25 50.76
N GLN A 429 59.92 -64.09 51.18
CA GLN A 429 61.00 -64.01 52.19
C GLN A 429 60.65 -64.72 53.52
N LYS A 430 59.36 -64.80 53.91
CA LYS A 430 58.93 -65.57 55.08
C LYS A 430 58.88 -67.08 54.83
N ILE A 431 58.58 -67.51 53.60
CA ILE A 431 58.63 -68.91 53.19
C ILE A 431 60.10 -69.37 53.15
N ASP A 432 60.99 -68.59 52.53
CA ASP A 432 62.42 -68.87 52.46
C ASP A 432 63.02 -69.11 53.87
N ILE A 433 62.64 -68.30 54.86
CA ILE A 433 63.04 -68.48 56.27
C ILE A 433 62.48 -69.79 56.86
N LYS A 434 61.19 -70.09 56.62
CA LYS A 434 60.55 -71.31 57.15
C LYS A 434 61.05 -72.61 56.51
N GLU A 435 61.49 -72.57 55.25
CA GLU A 435 62.15 -73.71 54.62
C GLU A 435 63.51 -74.00 55.25
N ASN A 436 64.29 -72.96 55.59
CA ASN A 436 65.57 -73.12 56.30
C ASN A 436 65.39 -73.71 57.71
N GLU A 437 64.43 -73.21 58.51
CA GLU A 437 64.09 -73.80 59.82
C GLU A 437 63.74 -75.29 59.72
N ASN A 438 63.01 -75.69 58.66
CA ASN A 438 62.58 -77.07 58.46
C ASN A 438 63.74 -78.00 58.08
N GLN A 439 64.74 -77.51 57.32
CA GLN A 439 65.96 -78.25 57.04
C GLN A 439 66.82 -78.48 58.30
N GLU A 440 66.85 -77.50 59.22
CA GLU A 440 67.56 -77.63 60.49
C GLU A 440 66.90 -78.66 61.43
N LEU A 441 65.56 -78.66 61.51
CA LEU A 441 64.78 -79.70 62.20
C LEU A 441 65.06 -81.11 61.65
N GLN A 442 65.18 -81.27 60.32
CA GLN A 442 65.52 -82.57 59.72
C GLN A 442 66.93 -83.07 60.07
N LYS A 443 67.91 -82.18 60.30
CA LYS A 443 69.24 -82.59 60.82
C LYS A 443 69.13 -83.14 62.24
N ASN A 444 68.39 -82.47 63.12
CA ASN A 444 68.26 -82.86 64.52
C ASN A 444 67.58 -84.23 64.69
N ILE A 445 66.50 -84.49 63.94
CA ILE A 445 65.80 -85.80 63.94
C ILE A 445 66.73 -86.98 63.56
N ASN A 446 67.70 -86.75 62.67
CA ASN A 446 68.66 -87.78 62.26
C ASN A 446 69.75 -88.05 63.31
N LEU A 447 70.08 -87.08 64.18
CA LEU A 447 71.01 -87.29 65.29
C LEU A 447 70.38 -88.18 66.38
N GLU A 448 69.15 -87.89 66.80
CA GLU A 448 68.45 -88.67 67.83
C GLU A 448 68.22 -90.13 67.41
N LYS A 449 67.89 -90.37 66.13
CA LYS A 449 67.74 -91.73 65.56
C LYS A 449 69.00 -92.60 65.75
N ASN A 450 70.19 -92.00 65.69
CA ASN A 450 71.45 -92.72 65.87
C ASN A 450 71.75 -92.99 67.35
N LEU A 451 71.41 -92.05 68.24
CA LEU A 451 71.54 -92.25 69.69
C LEU A 451 70.67 -93.40 70.21
N SER A 452 69.42 -93.50 69.71
CA SER A 452 68.48 -94.57 70.04
C SER A 452 69.00 -95.98 69.70
N LYS A 453 69.70 -96.15 68.57
CA LYS A 453 70.33 -97.44 68.21
C LYS A 453 71.42 -97.87 69.21
N SER A 454 72.18 -96.91 69.77
CA SER A 454 73.25 -97.18 70.74
C SER A 454 72.72 -97.65 72.09
N LEU A 455 71.66 -97.02 72.62
CA LEU A 455 71.04 -97.45 73.90
C LEU A 455 70.50 -98.88 73.84
N ASN A 456 69.83 -99.26 72.75
CA ASN A 456 69.22 -100.58 72.60
C ASN A 456 70.25 -101.74 72.65
N GLN A 457 71.48 -101.52 72.18
CA GLN A 457 72.56 -102.50 72.31
C GLN A 457 73.05 -102.66 73.76
N LYS A 458 73.11 -101.58 74.55
CA LYS A 458 73.48 -101.65 75.98
C LYS A 458 72.42 -102.38 76.82
N ILE A 459 71.14 -102.11 76.58
CA ILE A 459 70.01 -102.74 77.28
C ILE A 459 70.04 -104.27 77.13
N LYS A 460 70.39 -104.79 75.94
CA LYS A 460 70.49 -106.24 75.69
C LYS A 460 71.57 -106.94 76.52
N LYS A 461 72.63 -106.23 76.95
CA LYS A 461 73.74 -106.82 77.72
C LYS A 461 73.38 -106.97 79.20
N ILE A 462 72.85 -105.92 79.82
CA ILE A 462 72.44 -105.87 81.24
C ILE A 462 71.39 -106.97 81.55
N LYS A 463 70.50 -107.25 80.60
CA LYS A 463 69.40 -108.21 80.78
C LYS A 463 69.85 -109.66 81.04
N ASN A 464 71.07 -110.03 80.62
CA ASN A 464 71.63 -111.37 80.81
C ASN A 464 72.40 -111.53 82.13
N GLU A 465 72.93 -110.43 82.68
CA GLU A 465 73.64 -110.43 83.97
C GLU A 465 72.66 -110.51 85.16
N LEU A 466 71.45 -109.96 84.98
CA LEU A 466 70.40 -109.94 86.00
C LEU A 466 69.86 -111.35 86.34
N THR A 467 69.67 -112.20 85.33
CA THR A 467 69.14 -113.57 85.51
C THR A 467 70.07 -114.46 86.33
N ALA A 468 71.40 -114.36 86.12
CA ALA A 468 72.38 -115.17 86.85
C ALA A 468 72.38 -114.90 88.37
N LYS A 469 72.12 -113.66 88.80
CA LYS A 469 72.02 -113.32 90.23
C LYS A 469 70.70 -113.74 90.90
N GLN A 470 69.64 -114.02 90.14
CA GLN A 470 68.34 -114.40 90.71
C GLN A 470 68.34 -115.84 91.22
N GLU A 471 69.00 -116.78 90.53
CA GLU A 471 69.10 -118.18 90.96
C GLU A 471 69.93 -118.36 92.25
N GLN A 472 70.93 -117.50 92.47
CA GLN A 472 71.80 -117.55 93.65
C GLN A 472 71.02 -117.28 94.96
N ASN A 473 70.08 -116.32 94.93
CA ASN A 473 69.26 -115.96 96.10
C ASN A 473 68.24 -117.04 96.50
N LEU A 474 67.76 -117.85 95.54
CA LEU A 474 66.78 -118.91 95.81
C LEU A 474 67.37 -120.07 96.65
N LYS A 475 68.68 -120.30 96.58
CA LYS A 475 69.35 -121.31 97.43
C LYS A 475 69.59 -120.84 98.87
N LEU A 476 69.82 -119.54 99.08
CA LEU A 476 70.09 -118.98 100.42
C LEU A 476 68.83 -118.94 101.29
N ASN A 477 67.69 -118.54 100.71
CA ASN A 477 66.41 -118.42 101.42
C ASN A 477 65.81 -119.74 101.94
N LYS A 478 66.32 -120.92 101.53
CA LYS A 478 65.88 -122.21 102.09
C LYS A 478 66.49 -122.51 103.46
N LYS A 479 67.78 -122.18 103.69
CA LYS A 479 68.44 -122.42 105.00
C LYS A 479 67.85 -121.58 106.13
N LEU A 480 67.40 -120.37 105.84
CA LEU A 480 66.88 -119.43 106.84
C LEU A 480 65.55 -119.88 107.48
N LYS A 481 64.79 -120.79 106.84
CA LYS A 481 63.48 -121.23 107.33
C LYS A 481 63.52 -122.42 108.29
N GLU A 482 64.62 -123.16 108.37
CA GLU A 482 64.75 -124.30 109.30
C GLU A 482 65.23 -123.88 110.69
N VAL A 483 66.05 -122.82 110.79
CA VAL A 483 66.57 -122.29 112.06
C VAL A 483 65.42 -121.71 112.89
N ASN A 484 64.65 -120.77 112.31
CA ASN A 484 63.57 -120.05 112.98
C ASN A 484 62.39 -120.94 113.42
N LYS A 485 62.35 -122.22 113.01
CA LYS A 485 61.35 -123.18 113.53
C LYS A 485 61.75 -123.74 114.91
N LYS A 486 63.04 -124.06 115.11
CA LYS A 486 63.54 -124.67 116.36
C LYS A 486 63.58 -123.69 117.53
N GLU A 487 63.68 -122.39 117.25
CA GLU A 487 63.72 -121.33 118.24
C GLU A 487 62.34 -121.11 118.90
N LYS A 488 61.24 -121.23 118.14
CA LYS A 488 59.87 -121.03 118.66
C LYS A 488 59.42 -122.12 119.63
N GLU A 489 59.69 -123.39 119.32
CA GLU A 489 59.29 -124.55 120.15
C GLU A 489 59.95 -124.53 121.56
N LEU A 490 61.01 -123.74 121.76
CA LEU A 490 61.70 -123.60 123.05
C LEU A 490 61.07 -122.54 123.97
N ILE A 491 60.56 -121.44 123.40
CA ILE A 491 60.02 -120.29 124.14
C ILE A 491 58.67 -120.65 124.78
N GLU A 492 57.77 -121.26 124.00
CA GLU A 492 56.41 -121.65 124.39
C GLU A 492 56.37 -122.64 125.58
N ASN A 493 57.47 -123.36 125.82
CA ASN A 493 57.64 -124.35 126.91
C ASN A 493 58.20 -123.74 128.22
N LEU A 494 58.76 -122.52 128.15
CA LEU A 494 59.27 -121.79 129.32
C LEU A 494 58.20 -120.87 129.92
N GLU A 495 57.46 -120.14 129.08
CA GLU A 495 56.45 -119.17 129.50
C GLU A 495 55.31 -119.84 130.30
N ASN A 496 54.86 -121.03 129.86
CA ASN A 496 53.85 -121.84 130.55
C ASN A 496 54.26 -122.26 131.98
N LYS A 497 55.56 -122.38 132.30
CA LYS A 497 56.01 -122.73 133.66
C LYS A 497 55.99 -121.54 134.62
N ILE A 498 56.22 -120.32 134.12
CA ILE A 498 56.23 -119.10 134.94
C ILE A 498 54.80 -118.70 135.31
N LEU A 499 53.85 -118.85 134.38
CA LEU A 499 52.42 -118.58 134.60
C LEU A 499 51.85 -119.34 135.81
N ILE A 500 52.24 -120.59 135.99
CA ILE A 500 51.82 -121.46 137.12
C ILE A 500 52.41 -120.98 138.47
N SER A 501 53.57 -120.33 138.46
CA SER A 501 54.22 -119.84 139.68
C SER A 501 53.53 -118.57 140.21
N ASN A 502 53.18 -117.64 139.32
CA ASN A 502 52.56 -116.36 139.69
C ASN A 502 51.18 -116.56 140.35
N THR A 503 50.35 -117.45 139.80
CA THR A 503 49.02 -117.79 140.35
C THR A 503 49.05 -118.35 141.78
N LYS A 504 50.23 -118.72 142.30
CA LYS A 504 50.42 -119.25 143.66
C LYS A 504 50.92 -118.20 144.66
N ILE A 505 51.35 -117.03 144.19
CA ILE A 505 51.79 -115.90 145.02
C ILE A 505 50.61 -115.00 145.38
N ASP A 506 49.71 -114.73 144.43
CA ASP A 506 48.54 -113.86 144.63
C ASP A 506 47.58 -114.36 145.73
N SER A 507 47.52 -115.68 145.96
CA SER A 507 46.74 -116.27 147.05
C SER A 507 47.32 -116.01 148.45
N LEU A 508 48.64 -115.81 148.57
CA LEU A 508 49.31 -115.49 149.84
C LEU A 508 49.20 -114.00 150.19
N ILE A 509 49.24 -113.13 149.18
CA ILE A 509 49.05 -111.67 149.34
C ILE A 509 47.69 -111.37 149.98
N LYS A 510 46.66 -112.14 149.63
CA LYS A 510 45.28 -111.91 150.09
C LYS A 510 45.07 -112.21 151.59
N ILE A 511 45.76 -113.20 152.16
CA ILE A 511 45.58 -113.63 153.56
C ILE A 511 46.28 -112.68 154.55
N ASN A 512 47.48 -112.18 154.20
CA ASN A 512 48.29 -111.43 155.16
C ASN A 512 47.74 -110.01 155.46
N ILE A 513 46.93 -109.45 154.55
CA ILE A 513 46.29 -108.14 154.71
C ILE A 513 45.20 -108.18 155.79
N GLU A 514 44.51 -109.31 155.95
CA GLU A 514 43.38 -109.46 156.88
C GLU A 514 43.81 -109.61 158.35
N LEU A 515 45.05 -110.05 158.62
CA LEU A 515 45.48 -110.44 159.97
C LEU A 515 45.99 -109.31 160.88
N GLN A 516 46.57 -108.23 160.35
CA GLN A 516 47.21 -107.19 161.20
C GLN A 516 46.39 -105.92 161.39
N GLN A 517 45.35 -105.65 160.58
CA GLN A 517 44.38 -104.61 160.88
C GLN A 517 43.60 -104.91 162.19
N LEU A 518 43.47 -106.19 162.55
CA LEU A 518 42.86 -106.66 163.80
C LEU A 518 43.62 -106.26 165.08
N PHE A 519 44.90 -105.89 165.00
CA PHE A 519 45.72 -105.52 166.17
C PHE A 519 45.85 -104.01 166.40
N LEU A 520 45.39 -103.16 165.49
CA LEU A 520 45.58 -101.71 165.57
C LEU A 520 44.80 -101.05 166.73
N ILE A 521 43.67 -101.64 167.14
CA ILE A 521 42.62 -100.94 167.89
C ILE A 521 42.25 -101.62 169.23
N LYS A 522 42.57 -102.89 169.45
CA LYS A 522 41.80 -103.71 170.43
C LYS A 522 42.07 -103.47 171.92
N ASP A 523 43.22 -102.92 172.30
CA ASP A 523 43.51 -102.47 173.68
C ASP A 523 44.19 -101.09 173.60
N PHE A 524 43.41 -100.03 173.44
CA PHE A 524 42.74 -99.29 174.52
C PHE A 524 43.72 -98.82 175.62
N GLU A 525 43.89 -97.52 175.85
CA GLU A 525 42.85 -96.61 176.38
C GLU A 525 42.28 -97.06 177.75
N SER A 526 42.89 -98.06 178.39
CA SER A 526 42.46 -98.61 179.67
C SER A 526 43.19 -98.03 180.90
N LYS A 527 44.50 -97.73 180.80
CA LYS A 527 45.39 -97.67 182.00
C LYS A 527 46.52 -96.62 182.07
N ASN A 528 46.47 -95.52 181.31
CA ASN A 528 47.29 -94.31 181.57
C ASN A 528 48.83 -94.54 181.68
N ILE A 529 49.52 -94.82 180.55
CA ILE A 529 50.97 -95.09 180.50
C ILE A 529 51.63 -94.35 179.31
N ASP A 530 52.75 -93.65 179.56
CA ASP A 530 53.64 -93.10 178.52
C ASP A 530 54.51 -94.21 177.87
N LYS A 531 54.68 -94.13 176.55
CA LYS A 531 55.70 -94.88 175.80
C LYS A 531 56.37 -94.00 174.73
N SER A 532 57.05 -92.98 175.21
CA SER A 532 58.04 -92.22 174.46
C SER A 532 59.07 -93.15 173.74
N LYS A 533 59.40 -92.78 172.49
CA LYS A 533 60.41 -93.35 171.57
C LYS A 533 60.04 -94.63 170.80
N LEU A 534 60.47 -94.60 169.51
CA LEU A 534 60.87 -95.65 168.56
C LEU A 534 60.09 -95.57 167.22
N ILE A 535 60.66 -95.22 166.05
CA ILE A 535 61.74 -95.86 165.24
C ILE A 535 61.19 -97.08 164.45
N LYS A 536 61.30 -97.20 163.10
CA LYS A 536 62.18 -96.51 162.10
C LYS A 536 61.75 -96.68 160.62
N LYS A 537 62.36 -95.85 159.75
CA LYS A 537 62.89 -96.09 158.38
C LYS A 537 61.99 -96.60 157.21
N THR A 538 61.79 -95.69 156.25
CA THR A 538 62.25 -95.72 154.82
C THR A 538 62.04 -96.95 153.92
N ALA A 539 61.33 -96.69 152.81
CA ALA A 539 61.80 -96.88 151.43
C ALA A 539 61.21 -95.68 150.61
N VAL A 540 61.92 -94.78 149.91
CA VAL A 540 63.30 -94.79 149.34
C VAL A 540 63.44 -95.93 148.33
N THR A 541 63.21 -95.75 147.01
CA THR A 541 63.97 -94.94 146.01
C THR A 541 65.46 -95.34 145.93
N PRO A 542 66.28 -94.86 144.97
CA PRO A 542 66.03 -94.17 143.68
C PRO A 542 66.21 -95.17 142.51
N ILE A 543 66.58 -94.92 141.24
CA ILE A 543 67.38 -93.92 140.48
C ILE A 543 66.72 -93.88 139.07
N GLU A 544 66.17 -92.76 138.59
CA GLU A 544 66.84 -91.63 137.90
C GLU A 544 67.36 -92.01 136.50
N GLU A 545 67.18 -91.20 135.44
CA GLU A 545 67.16 -89.73 135.43
C GLU A 545 65.85 -89.03 134.98
N LYS A 546 65.49 -87.95 135.71
CA LYS A 546 64.96 -86.65 135.25
C LYS A 546 63.59 -86.52 134.49
N ASN A 547 62.54 -86.35 135.30
CA ASN A 547 61.73 -85.11 135.43
C ASN A 547 60.77 -84.53 134.35
N GLN A 548 59.52 -84.33 134.81
CA GLN A 548 58.67 -83.10 134.75
C GLN A 548 57.74 -82.75 133.56
N LYS A 549 56.81 -81.82 133.85
CA LYS A 549 55.77 -81.21 132.98
C LYS A 549 56.22 -79.81 132.52
N LYS A 550 55.73 -79.32 131.37
CA LYS A 550 55.23 -77.92 131.17
C LYS A 550 54.62 -77.70 129.76
N HIS A 551 53.99 -76.54 129.56
CA HIS A 551 53.38 -76.09 128.30
C HIS A 551 54.36 -75.18 127.54
N VAL A 552 54.26 -75.12 126.20
CA VAL A 552 55.21 -74.41 125.32
C VAL A 552 54.43 -73.77 124.14
N GLY A 553 54.76 -72.53 123.78
CA GLY A 553 54.21 -71.78 122.62
C GLY A 553 55.27 -71.52 121.53
N TYR A 554 55.08 -70.53 120.64
CA TYR A 554 56.00 -70.23 119.52
C TYR A 554 56.29 -68.73 119.28
N SER A 555 57.40 -68.45 118.57
CA SER A 555 57.90 -67.13 118.15
C SER A 555 58.77 -67.24 116.89
N VAL A 556 59.34 -66.14 116.37
CA VAL A 556 60.27 -66.11 115.22
C VAL A 556 61.61 -65.46 115.60
N GLN A 557 62.73 -66.19 115.53
CA GLN A 557 64.07 -65.63 115.77
C GLN A 557 64.51 -64.72 114.61
N ILE A 558 65.15 -63.58 114.95
CA ILE A 558 65.68 -62.59 114.00
C ILE A 558 67.18 -62.27 114.15
N GLY A 559 67.85 -62.69 115.24
CA GLY A 559 69.32 -62.53 115.38
C GLY A 559 69.90 -62.95 116.73
N VAL A 560 71.24 -63.02 116.82
CA VAL A 560 72.00 -63.29 118.07
C VAL A 560 73.27 -62.45 118.09
N TYR A 561 73.67 -61.90 119.24
CA TYR A 561 74.77 -60.95 119.36
C TYR A 561 75.57 -61.08 120.67
N ILE A 562 76.89 -60.90 120.59
CA ILE A 562 77.80 -60.86 121.75
C ILE A 562 77.55 -59.61 122.62
N ASN A 563 77.21 -58.47 122.01
CA ASN A 563 76.91 -57.21 122.69
C ASN A 563 75.51 -56.70 122.29
N LEU A 564 74.84 -55.99 123.20
CA LEU A 564 73.53 -55.38 122.96
C LEU A 564 73.53 -54.48 121.70
N GLN A 565 72.45 -54.53 120.92
CA GLN A 565 72.26 -53.77 119.67
C GLN A 565 71.23 -52.64 119.85
N SER A 566 71.18 -51.67 118.91
CA SER A 566 70.10 -50.66 118.90
C SER A 566 68.74 -51.25 118.49
N LYS A 567 67.66 -50.73 119.10
CA LYS A 567 66.26 -50.96 118.72
C LYS A 567 65.92 -50.50 117.31
N GLU A 568 66.52 -49.40 116.85
CA GLU A 568 66.11 -48.72 115.60
C GLU A 568 66.34 -49.60 114.37
N LYS A 569 67.28 -50.56 114.49
CA LYS A 569 67.55 -51.61 113.50
C LYS A 569 66.39 -52.60 113.31
N PHE A 570 65.39 -52.60 114.19
CA PHE A 570 64.27 -53.55 114.23
C PHE A 570 62.88 -52.87 114.17
N SER A 571 62.78 -51.56 113.88
CA SER A 571 61.53 -50.78 113.89
C SER A 571 60.48 -51.17 112.82
N ASN A 572 60.69 -52.30 112.13
CA ASN A 572 60.03 -52.66 110.88
C ASN A 572 59.19 -53.95 111.00
N LEU A 573 59.13 -54.57 112.19
CA LEU A 573 58.64 -55.93 112.40
C LEU A 573 57.60 -55.99 113.55
N ASP A 574 56.51 -56.74 113.37
CA ASP A 574 55.47 -56.89 114.40
C ASP A 574 56.01 -57.67 115.62
N GLU A 575 56.08 -56.97 116.76
CA GLU A 575 56.66 -57.37 118.06
C GLU A 575 58.11 -57.87 118.05
N VAL A 576 58.91 -57.44 119.03
CA VAL A 576 60.29 -57.94 119.26
C VAL A 576 60.62 -57.96 120.76
N TRP A 577 61.25 -59.03 121.24
CA TRP A 577 62.00 -59.05 122.50
C TRP A 577 63.35 -59.76 122.31
N HIS A 578 64.08 -59.95 123.41
CA HIS A 578 65.35 -60.66 123.44
C HIS A 578 65.59 -61.30 124.81
N GLU A 579 66.46 -62.30 124.83
CA GLU A 579 66.85 -63.08 126.01
C GLU A 579 68.37 -63.12 126.12
N GLU A 580 68.91 -62.97 127.34
CA GLU A 580 70.32 -63.11 127.62
C GLU A 580 70.64 -64.58 127.98
N SER A 581 71.63 -65.15 127.31
CA SER A 581 72.07 -66.53 127.52
C SER A 581 73.05 -66.67 128.69
N GLU A 582 73.23 -67.90 129.16
CA GLU A 582 74.18 -68.28 130.22
C GLU A 582 75.64 -67.82 129.98
N TYR A 583 75.97 -67.45 128.73
CA TYR A 583 77.30 -66.98 128.32
C TYR A 583 77.41 -65.44 128.21
N GLY A 584 76.39 -64.68 128.63
CA GLY A 584 76.40 -63.20 128.58
C GLY A 584 76.27 -62.65 127.16
N SER A 585 75.30 -63.16 126.39
CA SER A 585 75.04 -62.74 125.01
C SER A 585 73.56 -62.85 124.64
N PHE A 586 73.09 -62.02 123.70
CA PHE A 586 71.66 -61.69 123.51
C PHE A 586 71.04 -62.31 122.25
N ILE A 587 69.92 -63.01 122.41
CA ILE A 587 69.14 -63.70 121.37
C ILE A 587 67.84 -62.90 121.11
N TYR A 588 67.52 -62.56 119.86
CA TYR A 588 66.37 -61.70 119.51
C TYR A 588 65.24 -62.46 118.80
N LEU A 589 64.01 -62.25 119.27
CA LEU A 589 62.77 -62.96 118.90
C LEU A 589 61.64 -61.98 118.51
N SER A 590 60.71 -62.41 117.67
CA SER A 590 59.62 -61.58 117.11
C SER A 590 58.27 -62.32 117.05
N GLY A 591 57.22 -61.65 117.53
CA GLY A 591 55.85 -62.16 117.65
C GLY A 591 55.68 -63.33 118.65
N ARG A 592 54.45 -63.53 119.14
CA ARG A 592 54.05 -64.75 119.89
C ARG A 592 52.86 -65.43 119.21
N TYR A 593 52.92 -66.76 119.15
CA TYR A 593 51.96 -67.59 118.42
C TYR A 593 51.67 -68.90 119.15
N ASP A 594 50.39 -69.23 119.31
CA ASP A 594 49.96 -70.56 119.80
C ASP A 594 50.12 -71.64 118.72
N SER A 595 50.30 -71.26 117.46
CA SER A 595 50.43 -72.18 116.32
C SER A 595 51.64 -71.85 115.41
N ILE A 596 52.26 -72.92 114.91
CA ILE A 596 53.32 -72.87 113.88
C ILE A 596 52.82 -72.24 112.56
N LYS A 597 51.52 -72.26 112.29
CA LYS A 597 50.96 -71.76 111.03
C LYS A 597 51.05 -70.23 110.98
N ASP A 598 50.61 -69.56 112.04
CA ASP A 598 50.55 -68.10 112.12
C ASP A 598 51.97 -67.51 112.20
N ALA A 599 52.87 -68.19 112.92
CA ALA A 599 54.31 -67.88 112.93
C ALA A 599 54.96 -68.01 111.54
N SER A 600 54.52 -68.96 110.71
CA SER A 600 55.04 -69.17 109.35
C SER A 600 54.50 -68.14 108.33
N GLU A 601 53.30 -67.61 108.56
CA GLU A 601 52.79 -66.45 107.80
C GLU A 601 53.56 -65.17 108.16
N HIS A 602 53.81 -64.92 109.45
CA HIS A 602 54.65 -63.77 109.88
C HIS A 602 56.03 -63.81 109.24
N LYS A 603 56.73 -64.96 109.34
CA LYS A 603 58.03 -65.20 108.69
C LYS A 603 58.05 -64.75 107.23
N SER A 604 57.00 -65.04 106.47
CA SER A 604 56.96 -64.74 105.03
C SER A 604 56.86 -63.23 104.74
N LYS A 605 56.17 -62.45 105.59
CA LYS A 605 56.22 -60.98 105.55
C LYS A 605 57.63 -60.45 105.84
N LEU A 606 58.27 -60.96 106.89
CA LEU A 606 59.61 -60.53 107.32
C LEU A 606 60.65 -60.76 106.21
N VAL A 607 60.55 -61.86 105.47
CA VAL A 607 61.39 -62.15 104.30
C VAL A 607 61.13 -61.18 103.15
N GLN A 608 59.87 -60.79 102.89
CA GLN A 608 59.55 -59.75 101.88
C GLN A 608 59.98 -58.34 102.31
N LEU A 609 60.08 -58.07 103.61
CA LEU A 609 60.63 -56.82 104.18
C LEU A 609 62.16 -56.80 104.32
N GLY A 610 62.85 -57.94 104.18
CA GLY A 610 64.32 -58.02 104.04
C GLY A 610 65.06 -59.03 104.95
N TYR A 611 64.38 -59.71 105.89
CA TYR A 611 65.03 -60.54 106.91
C TYR A 611 65.11 -62.02 106.50
N THR A 612 65.99 -62.34 105.54
CA THR A 612 66.07 -63.68 104.90
C THR A 612 66.36 -64.85 105.85
N ASN A 613 66.99 -64.59 107.00
CA ASN A 613 67.49 -65.64 107.91
C ASN A 613 66.57 -65.92 109.10
N ALA A 614 65.33 -65.40 109.09
CA ALA A 614 64.37 -65.59 110.17
C ALA A 614 63.74 -67.00 110.20
N PHE A 615 63.56 -67.57 111.39
CA PHE A 615 63.00 -68.92 111.58
C PHE A 615 62.13 -69.05 112.83
N VAL A 616 61.15 -69.95 112.82
CA VAL A 616 60.24 -70.20 113.95
C VAL A 616 60.97 -70.94 115.07
N VAL A 617 60.75 -70.52 116.32
CA VAL A 617 61.20 -71.18 117.54
C VAL A 617 60.02 -71.52 118.45
N SER A 618 60.18 -72.55 119.28
CA SER A 618 59.28 -72.84 120.40
C SER A 618 59.75 -72.13 121.68
N ILE A 619 58.85 -71.51 122.43
CA ILE A 619 59.13 -70.74 123.66
C ILE A 619 58.44 -71.41 124.86
N MET A 620 59.18 -71.64 125.95
CA MET A 620 58.65 -72.31 127.15
C MET A 620 58.11 -71.31 128.17
N GLU A 621 57.15 -71.74 129.00
CA GLU A 621 56.60 -71.00 130.14
C GLU A 621 56.69 -71.79 131.44
#